data_AF-A0A1I7ISM7-F1
#
_entry.id   AF-A0A1I7ISM7-F1
#
_cell.length_a   1.000
_cell.length_b   1.000
_cell.length_c   1.000
_cell.angle_alpha   90.00
_cell.angle_beta   90.00
_cell.angle_gamma   90.00
#
_symmetry.space_group_name_H-M   'P 1'
#
loop_
_entity.id
_entity.type
_entity.pdbx_description
1 polymer ?
#
loop_
_entity_poly.entity_id
_entity_poly.type
_entity_poly.pdbx_seq_one_letter_code
_entity_poly.pdbx_strand_id
1 'polypeptide(L)'
;PLSIRLDNGPEFIAHALSEWAKSKGIALNHIQPGKPTQNAYVERFNKTYRTEVLDCYVFDNLQEVRDMTADWLHRYNHHRPHEALGRIPPVEYRVKLFPNLYF
;
A
#
# COMPACT_ATOMS: atom_id res chain seq x y z
N PRO A 1 -0.60 1.33 13.19
CA PRO A 1 0.88 1.30 13.05
C PRO A 1 1.50 2.41 13.89
N LEU A 2 2.80 2.37 14.20
CA LEU A 2 3.47 3.48 14.92
C LEU A 2 3.76 4.69 14.02
N SER A 3 3.95 4.46 12.73
CA SER A 3 4.17 5.52 11.75
C SER A 3 3.67 5.14 10.36
N ILE A 4 3.45 6.14 9.52
CA ILE A 4 3.13 6.02 8.09
C ILE A 4 4.09 6.92 7.32
N ARG A 5 4.68 6.39 6.25
CA ARG A 5 5.51 7.17 5.33
C ARG A 5 4.65 7.69 4.19
N LEU A 6 4.81 8.97 3.87
CA LEU A 6 4.03 9.69 2.85
C LEU A 6 4.98 10.44 1.91
N ASP A 7 4.55 10.69 0.68
CA ASP A 7 5.23 11.67 -0.15
C ASP A 7 4.83 13.10 0.26
N ASN A 8 5.19 14.09 -0.57
CA ASN A 8 4.91 15.50 -0.32
C ASN A 8 3.69 15.99 -1.12
N GLY A 9 2.79 15.10 -1.53
CA GLY A 9 1.52 15.47 -2.16
C GLY A 9 0.66 16.33 -1.24
N PRO A 10 -0.07 17.33 -1.77
CA PRO A 10 -0.88 18.23 -0.96
C PRO A 10 -1.95 17.52 -0.13
N GLU A 11 -2.50 16.39 -0.61
CA GLU A 11 -3.43 15.53 0.11
C GLU A 11 -2.81 14.92 1.38
N PHE A 12 -1.49 14.74 1.39
CA PHE A 12 -0.76 14.14 2.51
C PHE A 12 -0.21 15.19 3.49
N ILE A 13 -0.17 16.46 3.10
CA ILE A 13 0.23 17.60 3.95
C ILE A 13 -1.02 18.25 4.59
N ALA A 14 -2.22 17.79 4.25
CA ALA A 14 -3.48 18.35 4.75
C ALA A 14 -3.60 18.26 6.28
N HIS A 15 -4.10 19.35 6.89
CA HIS A 15 -4.31 19.44 8.34
C HIS A 15 -5.20 18.31 8.88
N ALA A 16 -6.26 17.96 8.14
CA ALA A 16 -7.18 16.89 8.52
C ALA A 16 -6.48 15.53 8.69
N LEU A 17 -5.51 15.21 7.83
CA LEU A 17 -4.74 13.97 7.94
C LEU A 17 -3.83 14.00 9.18
N SER A 18 -3.18 15.14 9.43
CA SER A 18 -2.33 15.34 10.60
C SER A 18 -3.11 15.20 11.91
N GLU A 19 -4.30 15.80 12.00
CA GLU A 19 -5.19 15.68 13.17
C GLU A 19 -5.65 14.25 13.39
N TRP A 20 -6.07 13.56 12.32
CA TRP A 20 -6.44 12.16 12.39
C TRP A 20 -5.27 11.29 12.88
N ALA A 21 -4.08 11.46 12.30
CA ALA A 21 -2.91 10.68 12.67
C ALA A 21 -2.51 10.92 14.14
N LYS A 22 -2.54 12.18 14.58
CA LYS A 22 -2.30 12.55 15.98
C LYS A 22 -3.31 11.90 16.92
N SER A 23 -4.60 11.89 16.56
CA SER A 23 -5.66 11.24 17.37
C SER A 23 -5.46 9.73 17.51
N LYS A 24 -4.74 9.11 16.56
CA LYS A 24 -4.41 7.68 16.55
C LYS A 24 -3.02 7.36 17.10
N GLY A 25 -2.25 8.38 17.52
CA GLY A 25 -0.86 8.21 17.95
C GLY A 25 0.08 7.73 16.83
N ILE A 26 -0.24 8.06 15.57
CA ILE A 26 0.52 7.65 14.38
C ILE A 26 1.43 8.81 13.96
N ALA A 27 2.74 8.55 13.84
CA ALA A 27 3.67 9.53 13.27
C ALA A 27 3.58 9.57 11.74
N LEU A 28 3.47 10.75 11.16
CA LEU A 28 3.54 10.96 9.70
C LEU A 28 4.98 11.32 9.31
N ASN A 29 5.59 10.47 8.47
CA ASN A 29 6.97 10.59 8.03
C ASN A 29 7.02 10.94 6.54
N HIS A 30 7.19 12.21 6.20
CA HIS A 30 7.32 12.62 4.81
C HIS A 30 8.68 12.23 4.22
N ILE A 31 8.71 11.92 2.92
CA ILE A 31 9.98 11.71 2.21
C ILE A 31 10.80 12.99 2.18
N GLN A 32 12.12 12.83 2.25
CA GLN A 32 13.04 13.95 2.12
C GLN A 32 13.04 14.47 0.67
N PRO A 33 13.13 15.80 0.45
CA PRO A 33 13.31 16.36 -0.87
C PRO A 33 14.51 15.73 -1.59
N GLY A 34 14.31 15.33 -2.86
CA GLY A 34 15.36 14.67 -3.64
C GLY A 34 15.67 13.22 -3.25
N LYS A 35 14.84 12.58 -2.42
CA LYS A 35 14.99 11.15 -2.03
C LYS A 35 13.78 10.30 -2.45
N PRO A 36 13.50 10.16 -3.77
CA PRO A 36 12.34 9.40 -4.26
C PRO A 36 12.40 7.92 -3.88
N THR A 37 13.59 7.36 -3.69
CA THR A 37 13.79 5.96 -3.27
C THR A 37 13.14 5.63 -1.92
N GLN A 38 12.87 6.63 -1.08
CA GLN A 38 12.12 6.45 0.17
C GLN A 38 10.66 6.04 -0.06
N ASN A 39 10.11 6.28 -1.25
CA ASN A 39 8.75 5.90 -1.66
C ASN A 39 8.71 4.62 -2.52
N ALA A 40 9.86 3.99 -2.76
CA ALA A 40 9.99 2.93 -3.78
C ALA A 40 9.05 1.73 -3.56
N TYR A 41 8.68 1.42 -2.32
CA TYR A 41 7.78 0.30 -2.02
C TYR A 41 6.36 0.54 -2.56
N VAL A 42 5.77 1.70 -2.28
CA VAL A 42 4.41 2.01 -2.76
C VAL A 42 4.42 2.27 -4.27
N GLU A 43 5.49 2.85 -4.81
CA GLU A 43 5.65 3.01 -6.25
C GLU A 43 5.72 1.66 -6.97
N ARG A 44 6.45 0.68 -6.44
CA ARG A 44 6.49 -0.68 -6.98
C ARG A 44 5.13 -1.35 -6.94
N PHE A 45 4.40 -1.20 -5.84
CA PHE A 45 3.04 -1.71 -5.70
C PHE A 45 2.11 -1.08 -6.74
N ASN A 46 2.06 0.24 -6.81
CA ASN A 46 1.21 0.99 -7.76
C ASN A 46 1.54 0.67 -9.21
N LYS A 47 2.83 0.52 -9.55
CA LYS A 47 3.26 0.11 -10.88
C LYS A 47 2.74 -1.28 -11.23
N THR A 48 2.82 -2.22 -10.30
CA THR A 48 2.33 -3.59 -10.51
C THR A 48 0.82 -3.61 -10.69
N TYR A 49 0.07 -2.90 -9.84
CA TYR A 49 -1.38 -2.76 -9.96
C TYR A 49 -1.78 -2.14 -11.30
N ARG A 50 -1.11 -1.05 -11.72
CA ARG A 50 -1.36 -0.42 -13.02
C ARG A 50 -1.18 -1.41 -14.16
N THR A 51 -0.02 -2.07 -14.23
CA THR A 51 0.31 -2.96 -15.35
C THR A 51 -0.56 -4.22 -15.39
N GLU A 52 -1.05 -4.71 -14.25
CA GLU A 52 -1.82 -5.97 -14.19
C GLU A 52 -3.34 -5.78 -14.17
N VAL A 53 -3.81 -4.55 -13.92
CA VAL A 53 -5.24 -4.24 -13.84
C VAL A 53 -5.56 -3.06 -14.76
N LEU A 54 -5.05 -1.88 -14.47
CA LEU A 54 -5.49 -0.67 -15.18
C LEU A 54 -5.10 -0.64 -16.67
N ASP A 55 -3.97 -1.23 -17.03
CA ASP A 55 -3.49 -1.29 -18.42
C ASP A 55 -4.08 -2.49 -19.20
N CYS A 56 -4.64 -3.48 -18.50
CA CYS A 56 -5.15 -4.72 -19.10
C CYS A 56 -6.62 -4.68 -19.47
N TYR A 57 -7.41 -3.79 -18.87
CA TYR A 57 -8.86 -3.79 -18.98
C TYR A 57 -9.39 -2.40 -19.30
N VAL A 58 -10.46 -2.36 -20.10
CA VAL A 58 -11.31 -1.18 -20.24
C VAL A 58 -12.52 -1.42 -19.34
N PHE A 59 -12.81 -0.45 -18.46
CA PHE A 59 -13.87 -0.58 -17.47
C PHE A 59 -15.11 0.22 -17.89
N ASP A 60 -16.27 -0.35 -17.70
CA ASP A 60 -17.55 0.30 -18.00
C ASP A 60 -18.00 1.23 -16.88
N ASN A 61 -17.62 0.92 -15.64
CA ASN A 61 -18.00 1.71 -14.47
C ASN A 61 -17.04 1.52 -13.29
N LEU A 62 -17.19 2.36 -12.26
CA LEU A 62 -16.33 2.33 -11.08
C LEU A 62 -16.51 1.07 -10.22
N GLN A 63 -17.67 0.41 -10.25
CA GLN A 63 -17.90 -0.81 -9.48
C GLN A 63 -17.04 -1.95 -10.02
N GLU A 64 -16.93 -2.07 -11.35
CA GLU A 64 -16.06 -3.05 -11.99
C GLU A 64 -14.59 -2.87 -11.58
N VAL A 65 -14.09 -1.62 -11.59
CA VAL A 65 -12.73 -1.33 -11.12
C VAL A 65 -12.54 -1.80 -9.68
N ARG A 66 -13.51 -1.52 -8.79
CA ARG A 66 -13.44 -1.91 -7.37
C ARG A 66 -13.40 -3.42 -7.19
N ASP A 67 -14.26 -4.16 -7.90
CA ASP A 67 -14.35 -5.61 -7.78
C ASP A 67 -13.06 -6.28 -8.27
N MET A 68 -12.54 -5.82 -9.42
CA MET A 68 -11.26 -6.30 -9.96
C MET A 68 -10.08 -5.92 -9.08
N THR A 69 -10.09 -4.72 -8.47
CA THR A 69 -9.08 -4.32 -7.49
C THR A 69 -9.11 -5.23 -6.27
N ALA A 70 -10.30 -5.55 -5.75
CA ALA A 70 -10.45 -6.39 -4.57
C ALA A 70 -9.93 -7.81 -4.81
N ASP A 71 -10.28 -8.42 -5.94
CA ASP A 71 -9.73 -9.72 -6.35
C ASP A 71 -8.21 -9.67 -6.52
N TRP A 72 -7.70 -8.66 -7.21
CA TRP A 72 -6.26 -8.50 -7.42
C TRP A 72 -5.51 -8.31 -6.10
N LEU A 73 -6.04 -7.50 -5.17
CA LEU A 73 -5.49 -7.30 -3.83
C LEU A 73 -5.46 -8.59 -3.04
N HIS A 74 -6.53 -9.39 -3.11
CA HIS A 74 -6.57 -10.69 -2.44
C HIS A 74 -5.47 -11.61 -2.99
N ARG A 75 -5.36 -11.76 -4.31
CA ARG A 75 -4.29 -12.56 -4.92
C ARG A 75 -2.89 -12.04 -4.60
N TYR A 76 -2.68 -10.73 -4.67
CA TYR A 76 -1.40 -10.09 -4.36
C TYR A 76 -0.98 -10.36 -2.91
N ASN A 77 -1.90 -10.26 -1.95
CA ASN A 77 -1.59 -10.39 -0.53
C ASN A 77 -1.58 -11.83 0.00
N HIS A 78 -2.39 -12.72 -0.57
CA HIS A 78 -2.57 -14.08 -0.07
C HIS A 78 -1.87 -15.16 -0.90
N HIS A 79 -1.62 -14.93 -2.20
CA HIS A 79 -1.14 -15.98 -3.10
C HIS A 79 0.17 -15.63 -3.81
N ARG A 80 0.45 -14.35 -4.10
CA ARG A 80 1.66 -13.96 -4.83
C ARG A 80 2.91 -14.13 -3.95
N PRO A 81 3.90 -14.94 -4.35
CA PRO A 81 5.18 -14.99 -3.65
C PRO A 81 6.03 -13.77 -4.00
N HIS A 82 6.69 -13.17 -3.00
CA HIS A 82 7.62 -12.05 -3.20
C HIS A 82 9.05 -12.45 -2.82
N GLU A 83 10.01 -12.22 -3.72
CA GLU A 83 11.42 -12.52 -3.47
C GLU A 83 11.96 -11.80 -2.23
N ALA A 84 11.61 -10.52 -2.06
CA ALA A 84 12.01 -9.72 -0.90
C ALA A 84 11.45 -10.25 0.43
N LEU A 85 10.43 -11.12 0.38
CA LEU A 85 9.79 -11.72 1.54
C LEU A 85 10.20 -13.19 1.73
N GLY A 86 11.20 -13.70 0.98
CA GLY A 86 11.60 -15.11 1.05
C GLY A 86 10.68 -16.03 0.24
N ARG A 87 10.09 -15.52 -0.84
CA ARG A 87 9.18 -16.24 -1.76
C ARG A 87 7.88 -16.73 -1.12
N ILE A 88 7.38 -16.00 -0.11
CA ILE A 88 6.05 -16.20 0.47
C ILE A 88 5.15 -14.97 0.24
N PRO A 89 3.82 -15.12 0.36
CA PRO A 89 2.88 -14.01 0.24
C PRO A 89 2.95 -13.01 1.41
N PRO A 90 2.56 -11.73 1.19
CA PRO A 90 2.60 -10.69 2.22
C PRO A 90 1.85 -11.04 3.50
N VAL A 91 0.68 -11.68 3.41
CA VAL A 91 -0.11 -12.08 4.59
C VAL A 91 0.62 -13.15 5.40
N GLU A 92 1.20 -14.16 4.73
CA GLU A 92 1.98 -15.20 5.41
C GLU A 92 3.23 -14.60 6.07
N TYR A 93 3.94 -13.71 5.37
CA TYR A 93 5.08 -13.00 5.92
C TYR A 93 4.71 -12.19 7.17
N ARG A 94 3.58 -11.47 7.13
CA ARG A 94 3.06 -10.72 8.28
C ARG A 94 2.75 -11.64 9.47
N VAL A 95 2.06 -12.75 9.24
CA VAL A 95 1.71 -13.71 10.32
C VAL A 95 2.96 -14.32 10.95
N LYS A 96 3.99 -14.63 10.15
CA LYS A 96 5.28 -15.12 10.65
C LYS A 96 6.00 -14.10 11.53
N LEU A 97 5.99 -12.82 11.15
CA LEU A 97 6.65 -11.76 11.91
C LEU A 97 5.85 -11.29 13.13
N PHE A 98 4.52 -11.29 13.03
CA PHE A 98 3.62 -10.70 14.03
C PHE A 98 2.44 -11.65 14.30
N PRO A 99 2.69 -12.83 14.91
CA PRO A 99 1.68 -13.89 15.05
C PRO A 99 0.48 -13.49 15.91
N ASN A 100 0.65 -12.51 16.80
CA ASN A 100 -0.40 -12.06 17.73
C ASN A 100 -1.07 -10.74 17.31
N LEU A 101 -0.76 -10.23 16.11
CA LEU A 101 -1.29 -8.96 15.61
C LEU A 101 -2.54 -9.23 14.77
N TYR A 102 -3.69 -9.28 15.45
CA TYR A 102 -5.00 -9.39 14.83
C TYR A 102 -5.48 -7.99 14.39
N PHE A 103 -5.73 -7.82 13.10
CA PHE A 103 -6.45 -6.69 12.53
C PHE A 103 -7.71 -7.22 11.85
#